data_AF-A0A3D5SQG7-F1
#
_entry.id   AF-A0A3D5SQG7-F1
#
_cell.length_a   1.000
_cell.length_b   1.000
_cell.length_c   1.000
_cell.angle_alpha   90.00
_cell.angle_beta   90.00
_cell.angle_gamma   90.00
#
_symmetry.space_group_name_H-M   'P 1'
#
loop_
_entity.id
_entity.type
_entity.pdbx_description
1 polymer ?
#
loop_
_entity_poly.entity_id
_entity_poly.type
_entity_poly.pdbx_seq_one_letter_code
_entity_poly.pdbx_strand_id
1 'polypeptide(L)' 'MNQTFIALGGLGTPELLVIAVVIFLLFGATRLPQLAKSLGQSKRAFKEGLEEGERESQKEAKEKQNLPG' A
#
# COMPACT_ATOMS: atom_id res chain seq x y z
N MET A 1 -17.52 -3.98 -34.32
CA MET A 1 -16.31 -3.19 -34.68
C MET A 1 -15.58 -2.59 -33.47
N ASN A 2 -15.93 -3.00 -32.25
CA ASN A 2 -15.31 -2.61 -30.98
C ASN A 2 -14.31 -3.67 -30.44
N GLN A 3 -14.19 -4.83 -31.08
CA GLN A 3 -13.24 -5.87 -30.68
C GLN A 3 -11.82 -5.69 -31.27
N THR A 4 -11.68 -4.99 -32.40
CA THR A 4 -10.36 -4.77 -33.03
C THR A 4 -9.53 -3.71 -32.31
N PHE A 5 -10.17 -2.78 -31.60
CA PHE A 5 -9.50 -1.75 -30.79
C PHE A 5 -8.89 -2.29 -29.48
N ILE A 6 -9.47 -3.36 -28.92
CA ILE A 6 -8.96 -4.10 -27.74
C ILE A 6 -7.58 -4.71 -28.02
N ALA A 7 -7.32 -5.11 -29.27
CA ALA A 7 -6.11 -5.87 -29.63
C ALA A 7 -4.86 -5.04 -29.94
N LEU A 8 -4.97 -3.71 -30.16
CA LEU A 8 -3.89 -2.93 -30.80
C LEU A 8 -3.44 -1.67 -30.05
N GLY A 9 -3.99 -1.36 -28.85
CA GLY A 9 -3.79 -0.04 -28.23
C GLY A 9 -3.75 -0.01 -26.70
N GLY A 10 -2.87 -0.81 -26.09
CA GLY A 10 -2.58 -0.72 -24.65
C GLY A 10 -3.57 -1.47 -23.76
N LEU A 11 -3.17 -1.73 -22.51
CA LEU A 11 -4.05 -2.28 -21.48
C LEU A 11 -5.19 -1.28 -21.22
N GLY A 12 -6.30 -1.48 -21.92
CA GLY A 12 -7.50 -0.69 -21.72
C GLY A 12 -8.20 -1.06 -20.42
N THR A 13 -9.19 -0.25 -20.08
CA THR A 13 -10.14 -0.56 -19.00
C THR A 13 -10.80 -1.95 -19.13
N PRO A 14 -11.17 -2.47 -20.33
CA PRO A 14 -11.77 -3.80 -20.41
C PRO A 14 -10.80 -4.95 -20.09
N GLU A 15 -9.53 -4.90 -20.51
CA GLU A 15 -8.53 -5.93 -20.23
C GLU A 15 -8.22 -5.98 -18.73
N LEU A 16 -8.07 -4.80 -18.10
CA LEU A 16 -7.91 -4.71 -16.65
C LEU A 16 -9.11 -5.29 -15.90
N LEU A 17 -10.33 -5.08 -16.41
CA LEU A 17 -11.54 -5.65 -15.81
C LEU A 17 -11.55 -7.18 -15.93
N VAL A 18 -11.14 -7.74 -17.07
CA VAL A 18 -11.02 -9.20 -17.25
C VAL A 18 -9.98 -9.78 -16.29
N ILE A 19 -8.80 -9.17 -16.17
CA ILE A 19 -7.76 -9.60 -15.23
C ILE A 19 -8.28 -9.52 -13.79
N ALA A 20 -8.96 -8.43 -13.42
CA ALA A 20 -9.55 -8.26 -12.10
C ALA A 20 -10.60 -9.34 -11.80
N VAL A 21 -11.43 -9.71 -12.78
CA VAL A 21 -12.41 -10.80 -12.64
C VAL A 21 -11.71 -12.14 -12.43
N VAL A 22 -10.64 -12.44 -13.18
CA VAL A 22 -9.87 -13.68 -12.99
C VAL A 22 -9.28 -13.74 -11.58
N ILE A 23 -8.64 -12.66 -11.12
CA ILE A 23 -8.11 -12.56 -9.75
C ILE A 23 -9.24 -12.72 -8.73
N PHE A 24 -10.39 -12.11 -8.96
CA PHE A 24 -11.56 -12.22 -8.08
C PHE A 24 -12.12 -13.64 -8.02
N LEU A 25 -12.10 -14.40 -9.12
CA LEU A 25 -12.52 -15.81 -9.12
C LEU A 25 -11.53 -16.70 -8.37
N LEU A 26 -10.21 -16.45 -8.48
CA LEU A 26 -9.18 -17.22 -7.80
C LEU A 26 -9.17 -16.98 -6.28
N PHE A 27 -9.26 -15.72 -5.87
CA PHE A 27 -9.14 -15.34 -4.46
C PHE A 27 -10.51 -15.18 -3.78
N GLY A 28 -11.56 -14.86 -4.54
CA GLY A 28 -12.90 -14.59 -4.02
C GLY A 28 -13.08 -13.20 -3.43
N ALA A 29 -14.34 -12.82 -3.25
CA ALA A 29 -14.76 -11.54 -2.68
C ALA A 29 -14.25 -11.29 -1.26
N THR A 30 -13.94 -12.35 -0.51
CA THR A 30 -13.58 -12.26 0.91
C THR A 30 -12.07 -12.13 1.13
N ARG A 31 -11.23 -12.73 0.27
CA ARG A 31 -9.77 -12.71 0.47
C ARG A 31 -9.14 -11.39 0.05
N LEU A 32 -9.60 -10.78 -1.04
CA LEU A 32 -9.05 -9.49 -1.50
C LEU A 32 -9.18 -8.38 -0.43
N PRO A 33 -10.35 -8.16 0.22
CA PRO A 33 -10.47 -7.17 1.29
C PRO A 33 -9.66 -7.54 2.54
N GLN A 34 -9.56 -8.83 2.88
CA GLN A 34 -8.74 -9.28 4.00
C GLN A 34 -7.25 -8.96 3.79
N LEU A 35 -6.73 -9.24 2.60
CA LEU A 35 -5.35 -8.93 2.21
C LEU A 35 -5.10 -7.42 2.17
N ALA A 36 -6.04 -6.64 1.63
CA ALA A 36 -5.96 -5.18 1.63
C ALA A 36 -5.95 -4.61 3.06
N LYS A 37 -6.79 -5.16 3.95
CA LYS A 37 -6.84 -4.76 5.36
C LYS A 37 -5.52 -5.06 6.08
N SER A 38 -4.98 -6.28 5.93
CA SER A 38 -3.70 -6.64 6.56
C SER A 38 -2.55 -5.80 6.03
N LEU A 39 -2.48 -5.56 4.71
CA LEU A 39 -1.46 -4.70 4.11
C LEU A 39 -1.58 -3.25 4.59
N GLY A 40 -2.81 -2.74 4.70
CA GLY A 40 -3.08 -1.39 5.21
C GLY A 40 -2.66 -1.23 6.68
N GLN A 41 -2.92 -2.26 7.51
CA GLN A 41 -2.47 -2.28 8.90
C GLN A 41 -0.93 -2.31 8.99
N SER A 42 -0.26 -3.15 8.19
CA SER A 42 1.21 -3.18 8.15
C SER A 42 1.81 -1.85 7.71
N LYS A 43 1.26 -1.22 6.66
CA LYS A 43 1.70 0.11 6.20
C LYS A 43 1.54 1.17 7.28
N ARG A 44 0.41 1.14 8.01
CA ARG A 44 0.14 2.09 9.10
C ARG A 44 1.12 1.92 10.25
N ALA A 45 1.28 0.70 10.75
CA ALA A 45 2.23 0.40 11.83
C ALA A 45 3.67 0.75 11.43
N PHE A 46 4.05 0.47 10.17
CA PHE A 46 5.36 0.86 9.64
C PHE A 46 5.56 2.37 9.62
N LYS A 47 4.55 3.14 9.19
CA LYS A 47 4.62 4.61 9.21
C LYS A 47 4.72 5.16 10.64
N GLU A 48 3.88 4.66 11.55
CA GLU A 48 3.89 5.08 12.95
C GLU A 48 5.24 4.80 13.61
N GLY A 49 5.84 3.63 13.36
CA GLY A 49 7.17 3.29 13.87
C GLY A 49 8.30 4.18 13.32
N LEU A 50 8.23 4.60 12.05
CA LEU A 50 9.18 5.56 11.50
C LEU A 50 9.05 6.94 12.15
N GLU A 51 7.81 7.44 12.31
CA GLU A 51 7.55 8.74 12.94
C GLU A 51 7.95 8.75 14.43
N GLU A 52 7.74 7.65 15.16
CA GLU A 52 8.19 7.50 16.55
C GLU A 52 9.71 7.54 16.66
N GLY A 53 10.42 6.77 15.82
CA GLY A 53 11.88 6.73 15.82
C GLY A 53 12.52 8.08 15.48
N GLU A 54 11.94 8.84 14.54
CA GLU A 54 12.39 10.20 14.24
C GLU A 54 12.17 11.18 15.41
N ARG A 55 11.08 11.00 16.18
CA ARG A 55 10.80 11.83 17.36
C ARG A 55 11.73 11.49 18.52
N GLU A 56 11.99 10.21 18.77
CA GLU A 56 12.94 9.77 19.80
C GLU A 56 14.35 10.28 19.51
N SER A 57 14.82 10.13 18.28
CA SER A 57 16.13 10.64 17.85
C SER A 57 16.28 12.16 18.06
N GLN A 58 15.21 12.93 17.80
CA GLN A 58 15.19 14.38 18.05
C GLN A 58 15.10 14.75 19.54
N LYS A 59 14.43 13.95 20.36
CA LYS A 59 14.38 14.15 21.82
C LYS A 59 15.74 13.87 22.46
N GLU A 60 16.40 12.77 22.09
CA GLU A 60 17.75 12.44 22.58
C GLU A 60 18.78 13.50 22.19
N ALA A 61 18.70 14.06 20.98
CA ALA A 61 19.58 15.15 20.55
C ALA A 61 19.40 16.44 21.39
N LYS A 62 18.17 16.74 21.82
CA LYS A 62 17.87 17.92 22.65
C LYS A 62 18.19 17.71 24.13
N GLU A 63 18.13 16.48 24.62
CA GLU A 63 18.46 16.15 26.02
C GLU A 63 19.97 16.14 26.26
N LYS A 64 20.77 15.59 25.33
CA LYS A 64 22.24 15.63 25.41
C LYS A 64 22.83 17.05 25.28
N GLN A 65 22.06 18.00 24.75
CA GLN A 65 22.45 19.41 24.64
C GLN A 65 22.14 20.23 25.92
N ASN A 66 21.31 19.72 26.85
CA ASN A 66 20.90 20.43 28.06
C ASN A 66 21.55 19.90 29.35
N LEU A 67 22.66 19.17 29.27
CA LEU A 67 23.38 18.76 30.47
C LEU A 67 24.18 19.95 31.04
N PRO A 68 23.85 20.47 32.24
CA PRO A 68 24.69 21.46 32.90
C PRO A 68 26.02 20.79 33.31
N GLY A 69 27.13 21.42 32.91
CA GLY A 69 28.48 21.02 33.30
C GLY A 69 28.76 21.23 34.77
#